data_AF-A0A7U6KFL5-F1
#
_entry.id   AF-A0A7U6KFL5-F1
#
_cell.length_a   1.000
_cell.length_b   1.000
_cell.length_c   1.000
_cell.angle_alpha   90.00
_cell.angle_beta   90.00
_cell.angle_gamma   90.00
#
_symmetry.space_group_name_H-M   'P 1'
#
loop_
_entity.id
_entity.type
_entity.pdbx_description
1 polymer ?
#
loop_
_entity_poly.entity_id
_entity_poly.type
_entity_poly.pdbx_seq_one_letter_code
_entity_poly.pdbx_strand_id
1 'polypeptide(L)'
;MKRELKIIVLSLTLLLGLCSLNVSTAQAAKVKTDKFYQKIGNTEKAQKFKNRTFVSCYVNKKGYQLLISQRGKKQIFITSMEKYMYTNGRYLVYATDFEARGKETNIVYRMDMNTGRKTQLMKGTKLTVRGAYGNYIYYGTDQDTQGIDMYAYDLKKKTSRHMVAGSEEVKAVTDQMVVVTHHANDVDNYMAYRFKPNGTAKKKLFKAQEIYVKNGFIYWTSIDDVNYSDTLCLRRCNYNLKKCTYITDYVSYEEMTKVLKHYRLSN
;
A
#
# COMPACT_ATOMS: atom_id res chain seq x y z
N MET A 1 12.24 -44.02 67.41
CA MET A 1 11.50 -42.85 66.88
C MET A 1 10.32 -43.41 66.10
N LYS A 2 9.14 -43.49 66.74
CA LYS A 2 7.95 -42.68 66.42
C LYS A 2 7.60 -42.74 64.93
N ARG A 3 6.42 -43.16 64.48
CA ARG A 3 5.17 -43.62 65.09
C ARG A 3 4.32 -44.11 63.90
N GLU A 4 3.62 -45.22 64.09
CA GLU A 4 2.25 -45.50 63.63
C GLU A 4 1.99 -45.57 62.10
N LEU A 5 1.67 -46.72 61.47
CA LEU A 5 0.58 -47.68 61.73
C LEU A 5 -0.78 -46.95 61.61
N LYS A 6 -1.79 -47.28 60.79
CA LYS A 6 -2.17 -48.44 59.96
C LYS A 6 -3.42 -47.97 59.15
N ILE A 7 -3.57 -48.53 57.95
CA ILE A 7 -4.80 -49.13 57.35
C ILE A 7 -6.10 -48.31 57.35
N ILE A 8 -6.76 -48.30 56.18
CA ILE A 8 -8.21 -48.43 55.89
C ILE A 8 -8.39 -47.79 54.49
N VAL A 9 -8.98 -48.36 53.44
CA VAL A 9 -9.77 -49.57 53.20
C VAL A 9 -9.93 -49.69 51.66
N LEU A 10 -10.06 -50.93 51.19
CA LEU A 10 -10.84 -51.41 50.03
C LEU A 10 -11.76 -50.36 49.34
N SER A 11 -12.11 -50.36 48.06
CA SER A 11 -12.08 -51.29 46.93
C SER A 11 -12.95 -50.58 45.84
N LEU A 12 -13.24 -51.31 44.77
CA LEU A 12 -14.44 -51.17 43.93
C LEU A 12 -14.29 -50.36 42.62
N THR A 13 -13.84 -51.11 41.62
CA THR A 13 -14.55 -51.42 40.37
C THR A 13 -15.54 -50.41 39.78
N LEU A 14 -15.50 -50.42 38.44
CA LEU A 14 -16.63 -50.16 37.52
C LEU A 14 -17.01 -48.68 37.37
N LEU A 15 -16.89 -48.14 36.15
CA LEU A 15 -17.91 -48.28 35.11
C LEU A 15 -17.86 -47.10 34.10
N LEU A 16 -17.81 -47.46 32.82
CA LEU A 16 -18.40 -46.77 31.66
C LEU A 16 -17.95 -45.35 31.28
N GLY A 17 -17.51 -45.23 30.02
CA GLY A 17 -17.37 -43.97 29.32
C GLY A 17 -16.97 -44.14 27.85
N LEU A 18 -17.70 -45.00 27.11
CA LEU A 18 -17.70 -45.02 25.66
C LEU A 18 -17.96 -43.61 25.10
N CYS A 19 -17.02 -43.10 24.31
CA CYS A 19 -17.29 -42.19 23.19
C CYS A 19 -16.23 -42.43 22.12
N SER A 20 -16.43 -43.48 21.33
CA SER A 20 -16.04 -43.47 19.92
C SER A 20 -16.72 -42.28 19.26
N LEU A 21 -15.99 -41.45 18.51
CA LEU A 21 -16.51 -40.69 17.37
C LEU A 21 -15.35 -39.98 16.67
N ASN A 22 -15.01 -40.51 15.49
CA ASN A 22 -14.63 -39.74 14.31
C ASN A 22 -13.67 -38.57 14.55
N VAL A 23 -12.37 -38.84 14.49
CA VAL A 23 -11.48 -37.84 13.87
C VAL A 23 -11.85 -37.84 12.40
N SER A 24 -12.88 -37.06 12.10
CA SER A 24 -13.23 -36.60 10.78
C SER A 24 -11.94 -36.23 10.08
N THR A 25 -11.65 -36.98 9.02
CA THR A 25 -10.79 -36.56 7.95
C THR A 25 -11.27 -35.17 7.53
N ALA A 26 -10.65 -34.13 8.09
CA ALA A 26 -10.70 -32.81 7.51
C ALA A 26 -9.99 -32.97 6.17
N GLN A 27 -10.80 -33.31 5.17
CA GLN A 27 -10.49 -33.23 3.77
C GLN A 27 -9.87 -31.85 3.61
N ALA A 28 -8.53 -31.81 3.53
CA ALA A 28 -7.84 -30.64 3.05
C ALA A 28 -8.41 -30.49 1.64
N ALA A 29 -9.40 -29.61 1.51
CA ALA A 29 -9.89 -29.18 0.22
C ALA A 29 -8.62 -28.70 -0.48
N LYS A 30 -8.13 -29.52 -1.40
CA LYS A 30 -7.22 -29.12 -2.45
C LYS A 30 -8.03 -28.10 -3.22
N VAL A 31 -8.02 -26.86 -2.73
CA VAL A 31 -8.43 -25.71 -3.50
C VAL A 31 -7.43 -25.71 -4.63
N LYS A 32 -7.89 -26.18 -5.79
CA LYS A 32 -7.16 -26.13 -7.05
C LYS A 32 -6.52 -24.75 -7.11
N THR A 33 -5.20 -24.75 -7.19
CA THR A 33 -4.33 -23.57 -7.29
C THR A 33 -4.44 -22.92 -8.66
N ASP A 34 -5.67 -22.81 -9.16
CA ASP A 34 -5.94 -22.28 -10.48
C ASP A 34 -6.46 -20.85 -10.32
N LYS A 35 -5.57 -19.91 -10.66
CA LYS A 35 -5.83 -18.50 -10.99
C LYS A 35 -6.23 -17.59 -9.81
N PHE A 36 -5.24 -17.18 -9.02
CA PHE A 36 -5.29 -15.89 -8.32
C PHE A 36 -4.50 -14.84 -9.12
N TYR A 37 -5.11 -14.34 -10.19
CA TYR A 37 -4.75 -13.05 -10.77
C TYR A 37 -6.02 -12.22 -10.79
N GLN A 38 -6.07 -11.15 -10.00
CA GLN A 38 -6.89 -10.00 -10.33
C GLN A 38 -6.17 -8.71 -9.95
N LYS A 39 -6.04 -7.89 -10.99
CA LYS A 39 -5.42 -6.58 -11.16
C LYS A 39 -6.50 -5.51 -10.88
N ILE A 40 -6.09 -4.35 -10.36
CA ILE A 40 -6.57 -2.97 -10.61
C ILE A 40 -6.06 -2.07 -9.45
N GLY A 41 -5.14 -1.15 -9.74
CA GLY A 41 -4.68 0.03 -8.98
C GLY A 41 -3.39 -0.11 -8.16
N ASN A 42 -2.31 0.44 -8.71
CA ASN A 42 -1.10 1.12 -8.18
C ASN A 42 -0.39 0.76 -6.85
N THR A 43 -0.71 -0.36 -6.19
CA THR A 43 0.30 -1.26 -5.58
C THR A 43 -0.10 -2.73 -5.75
N GLU A 44 -0.38 -3.13 -7.01
CA GLU A 44 -0.82 -4.48 -7.39
C GLU A 44 0.26 -5.57 -7.31
N LYS A 45 1.51 -5.21 -7.04
CA LYS A 45 2.62 -6.15 -7.05
C LYS A 45 2.85 -6.71 -5.67
N ALA A 46 2.86 -8.05 -5.61
CA ALA A 46 3.36 -8.80 -4.49
C ALA A 46 4.68 -8.20 -3.99
N GLN A 47 4.67 -7.61 -2.80
CA GLN A 47 5.88 -7.09 -2.19
C GLN A 47 6.63 -8.28 -1.61
N LYS A 48 7.82 -8.56 -2.15
CA LYS A 48 8.67 -9.65 -1.68
C LYS A 48 9.72 -9.07 -0.75
N PHE A 49 9.86 -9.68 0.42
CA PHE A 49 10.90 -9.32 1.37
C PHE A 49 11.41 -10.58 2.05
N LYS A 50 12.67 -10.92 1.80
CA LYS A 50 13.27 -12.20 2.20
C LYS A 50 12.39 -13.37 1.74
N ASN A 51 11.97 -14.23 2.67
CA ASN A 51 11.11 -15.38 2.42
C ASN A 51 9.61 -15.08 2.56
N ARG A 52 9.21 -13.79 2.59
CA ARG A 52 7.84 -13.34 2.75
C ARG A 52 7.32 -12.62 1.52
N THR A 53 6.04 -12.79 1.25
CA THR A 53 5.32 -12.06 0.20
C THR A 53 4.07 -11.41 0.79
N PHE A 54 3.85 -10.15 0.47
CA PHE A 54 2.71 -9.35 0.93
C PHE A 54 1.87 -8.97 -0.28
N VAL A 55 0.56 -9.26 -0.24
CA VAL A 55 -0.37 -9.05 -1.35
C VAL A 55 -1.64 -8.40 -0.81
N SER A 56 -2.05 -7.27 -1.40
CA SER A 56 -3.38 -6.71 -1.21
C SER A 56 -4.34 -7.45 -2.16
N CYS A 57 -5.44 -7.99 -1.64
CA CYS A 57 -6.46 -8.61 -2.48
C CYS A 57 -7.86 -8.13 -2.07
N TYR A 58 -8.74 -7.99 -3.06
CA TYR A 58 -10.15 -7.78 -2.78
C TYR A 58 -10.83 -9.09 -2.44
N VAL A 59 -11.56 -9.14 -1.32
CA VAL A 59 -12.37 -10.29 -0.92
C VAL A 59 -13.82 -9.87 -0.90
N ASN A 60 -14.64 -10.49 -1.76
CA ASN A 60 -16.06 -10.16 -1.94
C ASN A 60 -16.77 -9.92 -0.60
N LYS A 61 -17.49 -8.80 -0.51
CA LYS A 61 -18.25 -8.33 0.67
C LYS A 61 -17.41 -8.01 1.92
N LYS A 62 -16.08 -8.17 1.89
CA LYS A 62 -15.18 -7.94 3.03
C LYS A 62 -14.11 -6.86 2.77
N GLY A 63 -14.14 -6.23 1.60
CA GLY A 63 -13.18 -5.20 1.19
C GLY A 63 -11.79 -5.78 0.90
N TYR A 64 -10.79 -4.89 0.85
CA TYR A 64 -9.40 -5.31 0.64
C TYR A 64 -8.81 -5.93 1.91
N GLN A 65 -7.95 -6.92 1.71
CA GLN A 65 -7.25 -7.67 2.75
C GLN A 65 -5.78 -7.82 2.41
N LEU A 66 -4.93 -7.86 3.44
CA LEU A 66 -3.52 -8.19 3.29
C LEU A 66 -3.30 -9.69 3.48
N LEU A 67 -2.85 -10.37 2.43
CA LEU A 67 -2.28 -11.70 2.53
C LEU A 67 -0.78 -11.63 2.74
N ILE A 68 -0.31 -12.41 3.72
CA ILE A 68 1.10 -12.64 3.96
C ILE A 68 1.39 -14.12 3.77
N SER A 69 2.29 -14.45 2.85
CA SER A 69 2.85 -15.79 2.70
C SER A 69 4.29 -15.83 3.18
N GLN A 70 4.67 -16.91 3.87
CA GLN A 70 6.03 -17.17 4.31
C GLN A 70 6.47 -18.54 3.81
N ARG A 71 7.56 -18.61 3.04
CA ARG A 71 8.03 -19.86 2.39
C ARG A 71 6.91 -20.59 1.64
N GLY A 72 6.04 -19.84 0.95
CA GLY A 72 4.89 -20.38 0.21
C GLY A 72 3.67 -20.77 1.06
N LYS A 73 3.78 -20.83 2.39
CA LYS A 73 2.63 -21.09 3.29
C LYS A 73 1.90 -19.78 3.57
N LYS A 74 0.60 -19.72 3.24
CA LYS A 74 -0.27 -18.58 3.57
C LYS A 74 -0.52 -18.55 5.08
N GLN A 75 -0.24 -17.44 5.76
CA GLN A 75 -0.30 -17.44 7.22
C GLN A 75 -1.00 -16.26 7.90
N ILE A 76 -1.32 -15.14 7.21
CA ILE A 76 -1.98 -14.01 7.89
C ILE A 76 -2.94 -13.29 6.94
N PHE A 77 -4.16 -13.01 7.43
CA PHE A 77 -5.13 -12.10 6.83
C PHE A 77 -5.26 -10.86 7.72
N ILE A 78 -4.94 -9.69 7.20
CA ILE A 78 -5.44 -8.44 7.78
C ILE A 78 -6.71 -8.10 7.03
N THR A 79 -7.83 -8.02 7.74
CA THR A 79 -9.13 -7.67 7.17
C THR A 79 -9.32 -6.16 7.15
N SER A 80 -10.04 -5.66 6.13
CA SER A 80 -10.53 -4.28 6.05
C SER A 80 -9.40 -3.24 5.97
N MET A 81 -8.50 -3.39 5.01
CA MET A 81 -7.54 -2.35 4.63
C MET A 81 -8.03 -1.57 3.42
N GLU A 82 -7.54 -0.35 3.25
CA GLU A 82 -7.67 0.34 1.97
C GLU A 82 -6.93 -0.43 0.87
N LYS A 83 -7.30 -0.15 -0.38
CA LYS A 83 -6.76 -0.78 -1.58
C LYS A 83 -5.23 -0.83 -1.62
N TYR A 84 -4.60 0.28 -1.25
CA TYR A 84 -3.17 0.50 -1.43
C TYR A 84 -2.35 0.20 -0.17
N MET A 85 -1.13 -0.29 -0.36
CA MET A 85 -0.12 -0.45 0.67
C MET A 85 1.23 0.05 0.18
N TYR A 86 2.03 0.62 1.07
CA TYR A 86 3.31 1.21 0.72
C TYR A 86 4.42 0.60 1.58
N THR A 87 5.64 0.59 1.08
CA THR A 87 6.80 0.10 1.84
C THR A 87 8.00 1.01 1.70
N ASN A 88 8.74 1.16 2.80
CA ASN A 88 10.06 1.79 2.81
C ASN A 88 11.20 0.75 2.84
N GLY A 89 10.91 -0.51 2.50
CA GLY A 89 11.86 -1.63 2.53
C GLY A 89 12.01 -2.33 3.89
N ARG A 90 11.54 -1.73 4.99
CA ARG A 90 11.51 -2.36 6.33
C ARG A 90 10.09 -2.58 6.84
N TYR A 91 9.25 -1.56 6.66
CA TYR A 91 7.88 -1.55 7.10
C TYR A 91 6.96 -1.61 5.88
N LEU A 92 5.84 -2.32 6.04
CA LEU A 92 4.66 -2.16 5.22
C LEU A 92 3.72 -1.19 5.94
N VAL A 93 3.11 -0.27 5.21
CA VAL A 93 2.25 0.77 5.74
C VAL A 93 0.95 0.79 4.96
N TYR A 94 -0.17 0.84 5.68
CA TYR A 94 -1.51 0.81 5.10
C TYR A 94 -2.51 1.48 6.04
N ALA A 95 -3.62 1.97 5.48
CA ALA A 95 -4.77 2.44 6.24
C ALA A 95 -5.85 1.35 6.30
N THR A 96 -6.68 1.37 7.34
CA THR A 96 -7.90 0.56 7.37
C THR A 96 -8.98 1.19 6.51
N ASP A 97 -9.74 0.36 5.80
CA ASP A 97 -10.95 0.79 5.09
C ASP A 97 -12.04 1.12 6.12
N PHE A 98 -12.52 2.36 6.11
CA PHE A 98 -13.52 2.87 7.05
C PHE A 98 -14.94 2.47 6.63
N GLU A 99 -15.22 2.43 5.31
CA GLU A 99 -16.51 2.05 4.73
C GLU A 99 -16.81 0.58 5.00
N ALA A 100 -15.82 -0.30 4.77
CA ALA A 100 -15.96 -1.73 5.08
C ALA A 100 -16.13 -2.03 6.58
N ARG A 101 -15.88 -1.04 7.45
CA ARG A 101 -16.02 -1.17 8.91
C ARG A 101 -17.28 -0.50 9.46
N GLY A 102 -18.04 0.23 8.64
CA GLY A 102 -19.18 1.04 9.09
C GLY A 102 -18.76 2.07 10.15
N LYS A 103 -17.54 2.62 10.05
CA LYS A 103 -16.99 3.58 11.01
C LYS A 103 -16.52 4.82 10.28
N GLU A 104 -16.68 5.99 10.89
CA GLU A 104 -16.13 7.24 10.36
C GLU A 104 -14.61 7.37 10.57
N THR A 105 -14.01 6.46 11.36
CA THR A 105 -12.57 6.52 11.69
C THR A 105 -11.79 5.36 11.10
N ASN A 106 -10.70 5.69 10.42
CA ASN A 106 -9.67 4.77 9.96
C ASN A 106 -8.36 4.95 10.73
N ILE A 107 -7.55 3.90 10.66
CA ILE A 107 -6.31 3.76 11.40
C ILE A 107 -5.20 3.49 10.40
N VAL A 108 -4.12 4.27 10.49
CA VAL A 108 -2.89 3.99 9.75
C VAL A 108 -2.03 3.07 10.60
N TYR A 109 -1.65 1.94 10.03
CA TYR A 109 -0.76 0.96 10.64
C TYR A 109 0.58 0.92 9.93
N ARG A 110 1.63 0.65 10.69
CA ARG A 110 2.86 0.04 10.18
C ARG A 110 2.95 -1.42 10.60
N MET A 111 3.50 -2.24 9.73
CA MET A 111 3.87 -3.62 10.02
C MET A 111 5.35 -3.81 9.75
N ASP A 112 6.09 -4.33 10.73
CA ASP A 112 7.47 -4.76 10.51
C ASP A 112 7.48 -6.01 9.62
N MET A 113 8.13 -5.93 8.46
CA MET A 113 8.07 -7.01 7.46
C MET A 113 8.88 -8.24 7.87
N ASN A 114 9.88 -8.10 8.75
CA ASN A 114 10.64 -9.22 9.29
C ASN A 114 9.80 -10.05 10.27
N THR A 115 9.14 -9.36 11.21
CA THR A 115 8.46 -10.01 12.34
C THR A 115 6.98 -10.22 12.10
N GLY A 116 6.35 -9.39 11.26
CA GLY A 116 4.89 -9.32 11.09
C GLY A 116 4.20 -8.51 12.19
N ARG A 117 4.97 -7.91 13.13
CA ARG A 117 4.40 -7.12 14.21
C ARG A 117 3.75 -5.85 13.66
N LYS A 118 2.47 -5.68 13.95
CA LYS A 118 1.68 -4.49 13.63
C LYS A 118 1.78 -3.44 14.73
N THR A 119 1.81 -2.15 14.36
CA THR A 119 1.79 -1.01 15.28
C THR A 119 0.89 0.08 14.69
N GLN A 120 -0.05 0.57 15.49
CA GLN A 120 -0.86 1.73 15.12
C GLN A 120 0.01 2.99 15.14
N LEU A 121 -0.08 3.80 14.09
CA LEU A 121 0.60 5.09 14.01
C LEU A 121 -0.32 6.24 14.39
N MET A 122 -1.54 6.22 13.87
CA MET A 122 -2.53 7.29 14.03
C MET A 122 -3.93 6.79 13.71
N LYS A 123 -4.93 7.52 14.22
CA LYS A 123 -6.36 7.30 13.99
C LYS A 123 -6.98 8.65 13.66
N GLY A 124 -7.89 8.67 12.69
CA GLY A 124 -8.57 9.88 12.24
C GLY A 124 -9.71 9.53 11.30
N THR A 125 -10.25 10.54 10.63
CA THR A 125 -11.34 10.42 9.65
C THR A 125 -10.76 10.49 8.25
N LYS A 126 -11.19 9.59 7.36
CA LYS A 126 -10.73 9.52 5.96
C LYS A 126 -9.19 9.57 5.77
N LEU A 127 -8.43 9.07 6.75
CA LEU A 127 -6.97 8.92 6.68
C LEU A 127 -6.51 7.88 5.65
N THR A 128 -5.84 8.31 4.61
CA THR A 128 -5.25 7.41 3.62
C THR A 128 -3.72 7.48 3.62
N VAL A 129 -3.07 6.43 3.13
CA VAL A 129 -1.62 6.37 2.91
C VAL A 129 -1.35 6.47 1.42
N ARG A 130 -0.33 7.24 1.04
CA ARG A 130 0.00 7.55 -0.36
C ARG A 130 1.50 7.48 -0.68
N GLY A 131 2.29 6.93 0.24
CA GLY A 131 3.70 6.69 0.03
C GLY A 131 4.42 6.27 1.30
N ALA A 132 5.58 5.65 1.14
CA ALA A 132 6.53 5.42 2.23
C ALA A 132 7.95 5.43 1.66
N TYR A 133 8.86 6.16 2.29
CA TYR A 133 10.25 6.23 1.86
C TYR A 133 11.18 6.60 3.01
N GLY A 134 12.31 5.89 3.13
CA GLY A 134 13.26 6.10 4.22
C GLY A 134 12.57 6.03 5.59
N ASN A 135 12.71 7.07 6.40
CA ASN A 135 12.07 7.17 7.71
C ASN A 135 10.68 7.86 7.68
N TYR A 136 10.12 8.10 6.49
CA TYR A 136 8.91 8.88 6.31
C TYR A 136 7.76 8.05 5.74
N ILE A 137 6.56 8.37 6.21
CA ILE A 137 5.29 7.90 5.66
C ILE A 137 4.55 9.11 5.13
N TYR A 138 3.98 8.97 3.94
CA TYR A 138 3.16 10.00 3.33
C TYR A 138 1.70 9.60 3.47
N TYR A 139 0.95 10.42 4.19
CA TYR A 139 -0.44 10.16 4.54
C TYR A 139 -1.23 11.45 4.47
N GLY A 140 -2.55 11.35 4.44
CA GLY A 140 -3.39 12.53 4.46
C GLY A 140 -4.85 12.21 4.68
N THR A 141 -5.67 13.24 4.72
CA THR A 141 -7.12 13.10 4.73
C THR A 141 -7.61 13.15 3.29
N ASP A 142 -8.34 12.12 2.87
CA ASP A 142 -9.02 12.08 1.59
C ASP A 142 -10.20 13.05 1.61
N GLN A 143 -10.16 14.06 0.74
CA GLN A 143 -11.19 15.08 0.58
C GLN A 143 -12.03 14.81 -0.69
N ASP A 144 -12.15 13.55 -1.06
CA ASP A 144 -12.93 13.06 -2.21
C ASP A 144 -12.43 13.71 -3.51
N THR A 145 -13.28 14.48 -4.20
CA THR A 145 -12.93 15.12 -5.49
C THR A 145 -11.82 16.15 -5.38
N GLN A 146 -11.56 16.66 -4.17
CA GLN A 146 -10.53 17.66 -3.91
C GLN A 146 -9.13 17.05 -3.80
N GLY A 147 -9.01 15.72 -3.81
CA GLY A 147 -7.75 15.02 -3.57
C GLY A 147 -7.38 14.97 -2.08
N ILE A 148 -6.10 14.81 -1.78
CA ILE A 148 -5.63 14.48 -0.42
C ILE A 148 -4.84 15.63 0.18
N ASP A 149 -5.22 16.00 1.40
CA ASP A 149 -4.42 16.90 2.22
C ASP A 149 -3.22 16.17 2.81
N MET A 150 -2.05 16.35 2.19
CA MET A 150 -0.89 15.47 2.34
C MET A 150 0.09 15.95 3.40
N TYR A 151 0.59 15.00 4.18
CA TYR A 151 1.56 15.17 5.24
C TYR A 151 2.70 14.14 5.12
N ALA A 152 3.90 14.56 5.48
CA ALA A 152 5.03 13.68 5.77
C ALA A 152 5.09 13.39 7.28
N TYR A 153 4.92 12.13 7.67
CA TYR A 153 5.09 11.65 9.05
C TYR A 153 6.49 11.09 9.27
N ASP A 154 7.22 11.65 10.22
CA ASP A 154 8.53 11.15 10.66
C ASP A 154 8.36 9.99 11.65
N LEU A 155 8.76 8.77 11.26
CA LEU A 155 8.63 7.58 12.10
C LEU A 155 9.48 7.61 13.38
N LYS A 156 10.55 8.41 13.40
CA LYS A 156 11.49 8.51 14.54
C LYS A 156 11.03 9.59 15.50
N LYS A 157 10.69 10.76 14.98
CA LYS A 157 10.24 11.92 15.78
C LYS A 157 8.76 11.85 16.14
N LYS A 158 7.98 11.02 15.43
CA LYS A 158 6.52 10.89 15.56
C LYS A 158 5.78 12.20 15.30
N THR A 159 6.28 13.00 14.37
CA THR A 159 5.73 14.32 14.01
C THR A 159 5.31 14.35 12.56
N SER A 160 4.22 15.04 12.26
CA SER A 160 3.75 15.29 10.89
C SER A 160 4.14 16.68 10.42
N ARG A 161 4.37 16.81 9.11
CA ARG A 161 4.53 18.10 8.43
C ARG A 161 3.64 18.14 7.22
N HIS A 162 2.84 19.20 7.10
CA HIS A 162 2.03 19.47 5.91
C HIS A 162 2.91 19.65 4.66
N MET A 163 2.49 19.09 3.53
CA MET A 163 3.18 19.18 2.24
C MET A 163 2.38 20.01 1.24
N VAL A 164 1.19 19.53 0.90
CA VAL A 164 0.31 20.13 -0.11
C VAL A 164 -1.10 19.58 0.03
N ALA A 165 -2.11 20.43 -0.15
CA ALA A 165 -3.50 20.00 -0.28
C ALA A 165 -3.75 19.41 -1.69
N GLY A 166 -4.84 18.68 -1.88
CA GLY A 166 -5.30 18.18 -3.17
C GLY A 166 -4.28 17.39 -3.97
N SER A 167 -3.58 16.46 -3.35
CA SER A 167 -2.64 15.58 -4.04
C SER A 167 -3.15 14.16 -4.18
N GLU A 168 -2.49 13.35 -4.99
CA GLU A 168 -2.86 11.94 -5.14
C GLU A 168 -1.84 11.00 -4.50
N GLU A 169 -0.58 11.06 -4.93
CA GLU A 169 0.44 10.09 -4.52
C GLU A 169 1.82 10.74 -4.34
N VAL A 170 2.64 10.16 -3.46
CA VAL A 170 4.05 10.54 -3.28
C VAL A 170 4.96 9.47 -3.87
N LYS A 171 5.76 9.86 -4.87
CA LYS A 171 6.80 9.02 -5.49
C LYS A 171 8.16 9.41 -4.96
N ALA A 172 8.90 8.45 -4.40
CA ALA A 172 10.30 8.65 -4.09
C ALA A 172 11.15 8.63 -5.37
N VAL A 173 11.97 9.66 -5.56
CA VAL A 173 12.84 9.77 -6.74
C VAL A 173 14.29 9.52 -6.39
N THR A 174 14.76 10.14 -5.31
CA THR A 174 16.10 9.95 -4.74
C THR A 174 16.01 10.03 -3.22
N ASP A 175 17.13 9.76 -2.54
CA ASP A 175 17.25 9.94 -1.10
C ASP A 175 17.03 11.38 -0.62
N GLN A 176 17.03 12.34 -1.54
CA GLN A 176 16.86 13.75 -1.25
C GLN A 176 15.59 14.35 -1.87
N MET A 177 14.83 13.57 -2.63
CA MET A 177 13.71 14.10 -3.40
C MET A 177 12.54 13.12 -3.51
N VAL A 178 11.37 13.63 -3.15
CA VAL A 178 10.07 13.03 -3.48
C VAL A 178 9.27 13.98 -4.36
N VAL A 179 8.39 13.41 -5.17
CA VAL A 179 7.54 14.16 -6.10
C VAL A 179 6.07 13.80 -5.85
N VAL A 180 5.21 14.80 -5.95
CA VAL A 180 3.77 14.72 -5.70
C VAL A 180 3.04 15.40 -6.85
N THR A 181 2.00 14.76 -7.39
CA THR A 181 1.04 15.39 -8.31
C THR A 181 -0.05 16.11 -7.53
N HIS A 182 -0.39 17.33 -7.96
CA HIS A 182 -1.45 18.14 -7.36
C HIS A 182 -2.69 18.10 -8.24
N HIS A 183 -3.69 17.37 -7.76
CA HIS A 183 -5.06 17.34 -8.23
C HIS A 183 -5.83 18.59 -7.74
N ALA A 184 -5.47 19.76 -8.26
CA ALA A 184 -6.40 20.89 -8.21
C ALA A 184 -7.59 20.55 -9.11
N ASN A 185 -8.81 20.95 -8.75
CA ASN A 185 -10.10 20.67 -9.42
C ASN A 185 -10.24 21.19 -10.87
N ASP A 186 -9.14 21.33 -11.59
CA ASP A 186 -9.06 21.77 -12.96
C ASP A 186 -8.49 20.60 -13.76
N VAL A 187 -9.36 20.03 -14.60
CA VAL A 187 -9.20 18.73 -15.29
C VAL A 187 -7.96 18.73 -16.20
N ASP A 188 -7.42 19.91 -16.52
CA ASP A 188 -6.57 20.08 -17.69
C ASP A 188 -5.08 20.25 -17.36
N ASN A 189 -4.65 20.40 -16.10
CA ASN A 189 -3.22 20.21 -15.77
C ASN A 189 -2.80 20.18 -14.27
N TYR A 190 -2.52 18.98 -13.76
CA TYR A 190 -2.02 18.79 -12.40
C TYR A 190 -0.57 19.25 -12.26
N MET A 191 -0.31 20.24 -11.39
CA MET A 191 1.06 20.70 -11.13
C MET A 191 1.82 19.67 -10.29
N ALA A 192 2.98 19.22 -10.77
CA ALA A 192 3.89 18.41 -9.98
C ALA A 192 4.77 19.29 -9.09
N TYR A 193 4.97 18.85 -7.84
CA TYR A 193 5.86 19.49 -6.88
C TYR A 193 6.95 18.51 -6.43
N ARG A 194 8.17 19.02 -6.24
CA ARG A 194 9.22 18.31 -5.49
C ARG A 194 9.29 18.79 -4.06
N PHE A 195 9.67 17.87 -3.19
CA PHE A 195 9.97 18.11 -1.78
C PHE A 195 11.22 17.32 -1.38
N LYS A 196 11.87 17.73 -0.29
CA LYS A 196 12.71 16.82 0.50
C LYS A 196 11.82 15.74 1.12
N PRO A 197 12.34 14.53 1.44
CA PRO A 197 11.53 13.46 2.01
C PRO A 197 10.76 13.82 3.29
N ASN A 198 11.26 14.78 4.07
CA ASN A 198 10.60 15.29 5.28
C ASN A 198 9.45 16.28 5.00
N GLY A 199 9.06 16.50 3.74
CA GLY A 199 8.00 17.42 3.35
C GLY A 199 8.41 18.89 3.22
N THR A 200 9.70 19.22 3.33
CA THR A 200 10.20 20.61 3.18
C THR A 200 10.67 20.92 1.76
N ALA A 201 11.05 22.18 1.52
CA ALA A 201 11.62 22.65 0.25
C ALA A 201 10.72 22.40 -0.98
N LYS A 202 9.42 22.68 -0.82
CA LYS A 202 8.42 22.64 -1.89
C LYS A 202 8.91 23.47 -3.08
N LYS A 203 8.96 22.86 -4.27
CA LYS A 203 9.21 23.58 -5.53
C LYS A 203 8.34 23.01 -6.64
N LYS A 204 7.76 23.89 -7.46
CA LYS A 204 7.06 23.50 -8.70
C LYS A 204 8.05 22.82 -9.66
N LEU A 205 7.60 21.78 -10.35
CA LEU A 205 8.39 21.03 -11.32
C LEU A 205 7.88 21.28 -12.74
N PHE A 206 6.77 20.63 -13.08
CA PHE A 206 6.17 20.62 -14.40
C PHE A 206 4.70 20.27 -14.23
N LYS A 207 3.89 20.54 -15.25
CA LYS A 207 2.51 20.07 -15.28
C LYS A 207 2.49 18.62 -15.78
N ALA A 208 1.87 17.72 -15.02
CA ALA A 208 1.89 16.29 -15.26
C ALA A 208 0.60 15.62 -14.80
N GLN A 209 -0.04 14.87 -15.68
CA GLN A 209 -1.21 14.07 -15.33
C GLN A 209 -0.80 12.86 -14.49
N GLU A 210 0.16 12.06 -14.97
CA GLU A 210 0.74 10.94 -14.24
C GLU A 210 2.25 11.06 -14.13
N ILE A 211 2.82 10.50 -13.06
CA ILE A 211 4.27 10.49 -12.81
C ILE A 211 4.75 9.07 -12.52
N TYR A 212 5.82 8.68 -13.23
CA TYR A 212 6.52 7.42 -13.05
C TYR A 212 7.99 7.67 -12.74
N VAL A 213 8.57 6.81 -11.92
CA VAL A 213 9.98 6.89 -11.53
C VAL A 213 10.65 5.57 -11.88
N LYS A 214 11.66 5.62 -12.75
CA LYS A 214 12.33 4.40 -13.22
C LYS A 214 13.72 4.68 -13.79
N ASN A 215 14.67 3.78 -13.50
CA ASN A 215 16.00 3.75 -14.13
C ASN A 215 16.75 5.09 -14.12
N GLY A 216 16.65 5.89 -13.05
CA GLY A 216 17.32 7.19 -12.97
C GLY A 216 16.56 8.36 -13.61
N PHE A 217 15.35 8.11 -14.11
CA PHE A 217 14.50 9.10 -14.77
C PHE A 217 13.11 9.22 -14.10
N ILE A 218 12.61 10.44 -14.10
CA ILE A 218 11.20 10.73 -13.89
C ILE A 218 10.57 10.78 -15.28
N TYR A 219 9.50 10.03 -15.48
CA TYR A 219 8.65 10.10 -16.66
C TYR A 219 7.32 10.72 -16.25
N TRP A 220 6.70 11.48 -17.15
CA TRP A 220 5.38 12.02 -16.90
C TRP A 220 4.60 12.20 -18.20
N THR A 221 3.29 12.10 -18.09
CA THR A 221 2.35 12.45 -19.16
C THR A 221 1.94 13.90 -19.00
N SER A 222 1.82 14.63 -20.12
CA SER A 222 1.30 16.00 -20.14
C SER A 222 0.24 16.13 -21.23
N ILE A 223 -0.84 16.86 -20.92
CA ILE A 223 -1.92 17.20 -21.85
C ILE A 223 -1.48 18.35 -22.76
N ASP A 224 -2.05 18.43 -23.96
CA ASP A 224 -1.89 19.56 -24.86
C ASP A 224 -2.73 20.76 -24.37
N ASP A 225 -2.06 21.71 -23.71
CA ASP A 225 -2.64 22.96 -23.21
C ASP A 225 -3.23 23.86 -24.32
N VAL A 226 -2.83 23.66 -25.59
CA VAL A 226 -3.21 24.56 -26.70
C VAL A 226 -4.53 24.13 -27.32
N ASN A 227 -4.74 22.82 -27.47
CA ASN A 227 -5.89 22.29 -28.21
C ASN A 227 -6.96 21.63 -27.32
N TYR A 228 -6.76 21.59 -25.99
CA TYR A 228 -7.63 20.88 -25.03
C TYR A 228 -8.07 19.51 -25.56
N SER A 229 -7.13 18.81 -26.19
CA SER A 229 -7.42 17.55 -26.86
C SER A 229 -7.19 16.40 -25.90
N ASP A 230 -7.91 15.29 -26.11
CA ASP A 230 -7.73 14.00 -25.43
C ASP A 230 -6.39 13.32 -25.80
N THR A 231 -5.35 14.12 -26.03
CA THR A 231 -4.02 13.67 -26.41
C THR A 231 -3.00 13.97 -25.31
N LEU A 232 -2.05 13.06 -25.20
CA LEU A 232 -0.99 13.08 -24.20
C LEU A 232 0.36 12.97 -24.89
N CYS A 233 1.36 13.66 -24.36
CA CYS A 233 2.76 13.38 -24.67
C CYS A 233 3.45 12.73 -23.48
N LEU A 234 4.38 11.80 -23.75
CA LEU A 234 5.26 11.24 -22.72
C LEU A 234 6.57 12.01 -22.73
N ARG A 235 6.97 12.51 -21.57
CA ARG A 235 8.25 13.18 -21.36
C ARG A 235 9.06 12.43 -20.32
N ARG A 236 10.38 12.65 -20.33
CA ARG A 236 11.26 12.20 -19.25
C ARG A 236 12.27 13.25 -18.88
N CYS A 237 12.78 13.16 -17.66
CA CYS A 237 13.93 13.92 -17.20
C CYS A 237 14.75 13.10 -16.23
N ASN A 238 16.07 13.26 -16.24
CA ASN A 238 16.92 12.63 -15.23
C ASN A 238 16.65 13.23 -13.84
N TYR A 239 17.05 12.53 -12.77
CA TYR A 239 16.72 12.93 -11.38
C TYR A 239 17.29 14.29 -10.95
N ASN A 240 18.34 14.80 -11.59
CA ASN A 240 18.85 16.14 -11.33
C ASN A 240 18.12 17.25 -12.11
N LEU A 241 17.14 16.87 -12.94
CA LEU A 241 16.26 17.74 -13.71
C LEU A 241 17.00 18.60 -14.77
N LYS A 242 18.16 18.16 -15.24
CA LYS A 242 18.97 18.90 -16.23
C LYS A 242 18.80 18.39 -17.66
N LYS A 243 18.40 17.13 -17.85
CA LYS A 243 18.27 16.50 -19.17
C LYS A 243 16.84 16.02 -19.36
N CYS A 244 15.99 16.90 -19.89
CA CYS A 244 14.60 16.59 -20.15
C CYS A 244 14.35 16.43 -21.65
N THR A 245 13.60 15.40 -22.06
CA THR A 245 13.32 15.10 -23.47
C THR A 245 11.88 14.65 -23.64
N TYR A 246 11.31 14.98 -24.81
CA TYR A 246 10.10 14.32 -25.29
C TYR A 246 10.43 12.88 -25.70
N ILE A 247 9.52 11.97 -25.39
CA ILE A 247 9.61 10.56 -25.78
C ILE A 247 8.65 10.28 -26.92
N THR A 248 7.51 10.96 -26.93
CA THR A 248 6.53 10.93 -28.00
C THR A 248 6.05 12.34 -28.29
N ASP A 249 5.51 12.53 -29.48
CA ASP A 249 4.57 13.62 -29.74
C ASP A 249 3.26 13.40 -28.97
N TYR A 250 2.32 14.32 -29.15
CA TYR A 250 0.96 14.18 -28.62
C TYR A 250 0.23 13.05 -29.35
N VAL A 251 -0.22 12.06 -28.61
CA VAL A 251 -0.90 10.85 -29.10
C VAL A 251 -2.18 10.62 -28.30
N SER A 252 -3.13 9.86 -28.85
CA SER A 252 -4.37 9.52 -28.14
C SER A 252 -4.10 8.75 -26.82
N TYR A 253 -5.06 8.74 -25.89
CA TYR A 253 -4.98 7.93 -24.67
C TYR A 253 -4.73 6.43 -24.93
N GLU A 254 -5.34 5.87 -25.98
CA GLU A 254 -5.16 4.47 -26.35
C GLU A 254 -3.71 4.19 -26.78
N GLU A 255 -3.16 5.05 -27.62
CA GLU A 255 -1.75 4.97 -28.05
C GLU A 255 -0.80 5.19 -26.87
N MET A 256 -1.10 6.16 -26.00
CA MET A 256 -0.32 6.41 -24.79
C MET A 256 -0.27 5.15 -23.90
N THR A 257 -1.37 4.42 -23.77
CA THR A 257 -1.40 3.15 -23.03
C THR A 257 -0.43 2.12 -23.63
N LYS A 258 -0.31 2.06 -24.97
CA LYS A 258 0.66 1.18 -25.66
C LYS A 258 2.09 1.64 -25.42
N VAL A 259 2.35 2.95 -25.48
CA VAL A 259 3.66 3.56 -25.19
C VAL A 259 4.09 3.25 -23.76
N LEU A 260 3.24 3.51 -22.77
CA LEU A 260 3.55 3.26 -21.36
C LEU A 260 3.86 1.78 -21.10
N LYS A 261 3.18 0.84 -21.77
CA LYS A 261 3.50 -0.60 -21.71
C LYS A 261 4.86 -0.92 -22.35
N HIS A 262 5.17 -0.33 -23.51
CA HIS A 262 6.46 -0.51 -24.17
C HIS A 262 7.63 -0.08 -23.26
N TYR A 263 7.50 1.07 -22.59
CA TYR A 263 8.48 1.55 -21.61
C TYR A 263 8.37 0.86 -20.24
N ARG A 264 7.38 -0.03 -20.07
CA ARG A 264 7.02 -0.72 -18.82
C ARG A 264 6.89 0.26 -17.66
N LEU A 265 6.16 1.35 -17.89
CA LEU A 265 5.77 2.38 -16.93
C LEU A 265 4.37 2.12 -16.39
N SER A 266 3.48 1.59 -17.23
CA SER A 266 2.19 1.01 -16.83
C SER A 266 2.21 -0.51 -17.00
N ASN A 267 1.35 -1.22 -16.25
CA ASN A 267 1.17 -2.68 -16.36
C ASN A 267 0.04 -3.02 -17.35
#